data_AF-A0A7S3W3A8-F1
#
_entry.id   AF-A0A7S3W3A8-F1
#
_cell.length_a   1.000
_cell.length_b   1.000
_cell.length_c   1.000
_cell.angle_alpha   90.00
_cell.angle_beta   90.00
_cell.angle_gamma   90.00
#
_symmetry.space_group_name_H-M   'P 1'
#
loop_
_entity.id
_entity.type
_entity.pdbx_description
1 polymer ?
#
loop_
_entity_poly.entity_id
_entity_poly.type
_entity_poly.pdbx_seq_one_letter_code
_entity_poly.pdbx_strand_id
1 'polypeptide(L)'
;MCQNLQWLVCAGKGRLPGQGGRAMHFATPPSKLDTRTWITPISYPCEHGGCGVGELKYAVGDVYFAELCLLNRFCRNGGQLFAIDGPREAFECDFDEEAYLAFAEDLATPA
;
A
#
# COMPACT_ATOMS: atom_id res chain seq x y z
N MET A 1 -8.09 -7.31 4.55
CA MET A 1 -6.69 -6.95 4.26
C MET A 1 -5.67 -8.09 4.42
N CYS A 2 -5.98 -9.24 5.05
CA CYS A 2 -4.98 -10.28 5.32
C CYS A 2 -4.27 -10.81 4.05
N GLN A 3 -5.02 -11.10 2.99
CA GLN A 3 -4.45 -11.56 1.72
C GLN A 3 -3.61 -10.46 1.03
N ASN A 4 -4.09 -9.22 1.05
CA ASN A 4 -3.38 -8.08 0.48
C ASN A 4 -2.05 -7.84 1.20
N LEU A 5 -2.04 -7.91 2.54
CA LEU A 5 -0.82 -7.78 3.32
C LEU A 5 0.18 -8.88 2.96
N GLN A 6 -0.27 -10.14 2.82
CA GLN A 6 0.59 -11.22 2.37
C GLN A 6 1.21 -10.93 1.00
N TRP A 7 0.41 -10.46 0.04
CA TRP A 7 0.90 -10.10 -1.29
C TRP A 7 1.86 -8.93 -1.26
N LEU A 8 1.59 -7.92 -0.44
CA LEU A 8 2.45 -6.76 -0.25
C LEU A 8 3.82 -7.14 0.32
N VAL A 9 3.84 -7.99 1.35
CA VAL A 9 5.08 -8.53 1.93
C VAL A 9 5.84 -9.37 0.90
N CYS A 10 5.13 -10.21 0.13
CA CYS A 10 5.75 -10.94 -0.98
C CYS A 10 6.34 -10.00 -2.04
N ALA A 11 5.65 -8.91 -2.39
CA ALA A 11 6.11 -7.93 -3.38
C ALA A 11 7.40 -7.25 -2.92
N GLY A 12 7.41 -6.77 -1.67
CA GLY A 12 8.58 -6.12 -1.07
C GLY A 12 9.80 -7.06 -0.98
N LYS A 13 9.57 -8.36 -0.77
CA LYS A 13 10.62 -9.39 -0.75
C LYS A 13 11.03 -9.89 -2.15
N GLY A 14 10.38 -9.44 -3.23
CA GLY A 14 10.64 -9.95 -4.59
C GLY A 14 10.16 -11.40 -4.82
N ARG A 15 9.12 -11.82 -4.09
CA ARG A 15 8.61 -13.21 -4.05
C ARG A 15 7.23 -13.37 -4.69
N LEU A 16 6.68 -12.34 -5.34
CA LEU A 16 5.43 -12.50 -6.06
C LEU A 16 5.62 -13.41 -7.29
N PRO A 17 4.65 -14.31 -7.58
CA PRO A 17 4.69 -15.11 -8.81
C PRO A 17 4.79 -14.22 -10.05
N GLY A 18 5.80 -14.46 -10.89
CA GLY A 18 6.02 -13.70 -12.13
C GLY A 18 6.65 -12.32 -11.96
N GLN A 19 7.06 -11.91 -10.75
CA GLN A 19 7.68 -10.59 -10.51
C GLN A 19 9.04 -10.43 -11.20
N GLY A 20 9.79 -11.53 -11.38
CA GLY A 20 11.06 -11.53 -12.12
C GLY A 20 12.20 -10.74 -11.44
N GLY A 21 12.04 -10.32 -10.19
CA GLY A 21 13.03 -9.53 -9.44
C GLY A 21 12.42 -8.87 -8.19
N ARG A 22 13.09 -7.82 -7.69
CA ARG A 22 12.60 -7.01 -6.55
C ARG A 22 11.87 -5.73 -6.96
N ALA A 23 11.85 -5.44 -8.26
CA ALA A 23 11.17 -4.28 -8.80
C ALA A 23 9.67 -4.39 -8.58
N MET A 24 9.07 -3.30 -8.09
CA MET A 24 7.64 -3.09 -7.99
C MET A 24 7.26 -1.91 -8.86
N HIS A 25 6.15 -2.05 -9.58
CA HIS A 25 5.59 -0.99 -10.42
C HIS A 25 4.19 -0.66 -9.92
N PHE A 26 3.85 0.63 -9.91
CA PHE A 26 2.57 1.10 -9.43
C PHE A 26 1.76 1.66 -10.61
N ALA A 27 0.54 1.16 -10.78
CA ALA A 27 -0.36 1.64 -11.82
C ALA A 27 -0.77 3.11 -11.58
N THR A 28 -1.02 3.45 -10.32
CA THR A 28 -1.14 4.83 -9.84
C THR A 28 0.20 5.23 -9.23
N PRO A 29 0.85 6.33 -9.64
CA PRO A 29 2.07 6.78 -8.99
C PRO A 29 1.84 7.16 -7.52
N PRO A 30 2.67 6.68 -6.57
CA PRO A 30 2.55 7.03 -5.16
C PRO A 30 2.66 8.53 -4.87
N SER A 31 3.36 9.32 -5.71
CA SER A 31 3.44 10.78 -5.60
C SER A 31 2.06 11.48 -5.65
N LYS A 32 1.06 10.82 -6.25
CA LYS A 32 -0.30 11.36 -6.40
C LYS A 32 -1.19 11.09 -5.20
N LEU A 33 -0.70 10.36 -4.21
CA LEU A 33 -1.44 10.10 -2.98
C LEU A 33 -1.39 11.34 -2.07
N ASP A 34 -2.54 11.86 -1.64
CA ASP A 34 -2.56 12.81 -0.52
C ASP A 34 -2.44 12.01 0.78
N THR A 35 -1.29 12.12 1.45
CA THR A 35 -1.02 11.44 2.72
C THR A 35 -1.69 12.11 3.92
N ARG A 36 -2.28 13.30 3.75
CA ARG A 36 -2.85 14.12 4.83
C ARG A 36 -4.36 13.96 4.95
N THR A 37 -5.02 13.51 3.91
CA THR A 37 -6.44 13.25 3.91
C THR A 37 -6.68 11.79 3.55
N TRP A 38 -7.38 11.09 4.43
CA TRP A 38 -8.07 9.86 4.05
C TRP A 38 -9.19 10.32 3.11
N ILE A 39 -8.89 10.47 1.82
CA ILE A 39 -9.87 10.94 0.86
C ILE A 39 -11.02 9.96 0.96
N THR A 40 -12.16 10.48 1.40
CA THR A 40 -13.42 9.77 1.53
C THR A 40 -13.58 8.92 0.27
N PRO A 41 -13.93 7.63 0.36
CA PRO A 41 -14.03 6.77 -0.81
C PRO A 41 -15.19 7.25 -1.69
N ILE A 42 -14.93 8.19 -2.59
CA ILE A 42 -15.91 8.70 -3.55
C ILE A 42 -15.87 7.90 -4.87
N SER A 43 -14.94 6.95 -5.01
CA SER A 43 -14.70 6.27 -6.28
C SER A 43 -14.77 4.73 -6.21
N TYR A 44 -15.97 4.26 -6.60
CA TYR A 44 -16.26 3.24 -7.61
C TYR A 44 -16.05 1.71 -7.35
N PRO A 45 -17.05 0.86 -7.72
CA PRO A 45 -18.37 1.21 -8.27
C PRO A 45 -19.34 1.73 -7.23
N CYS A 46 -19.56 3.05 -7.28
CA CYS A 46 -20.62 3.78 -6.63
C CYS A 46 -21.27 4.54 -7.78
N GLU A 47 -22.42 4.03 -8.21
CA GLU A 47 -23.22 4.64 -9.27
C GLU A 47 -23.81 5.96 -8.77
N HIS A 48 -23.98 6.92 -9.67
CA HIS A 48 -24.74 8.16 -9.42
C HIS A 48 -24.28 9.07 -8.27
N GLY A 49 -22.97 9.37 -8.19
CA GLY A 49 -22.50 10.57 -7.47
C GLY A 49 -22.02 10.37 -6.04
N GLY A 50 -21.79 9.13 -5.60
CA GLY A 50 -21.04 8.84 -4.37
C GLY A 50 -21.47 7.54 -3.69
N CYS A 51 -20.61 7.04 -2.80
CA CYS A 51 -20.98 5.98 -1.88
C CYS A 51 -21.71 6.67 -0.72
N GLY A 52 -23.00 6.37 -0.51
CA GLY A 52 -23.84 7.06 0.48
C GLY A 52 -23.17 7.17 1.86
N VAL A 53 -23.29 8.33 2.49
CA VAL A 53 -22.75 8.58 3.85
C VAL A 53 -23.36 7.55 4.80
N GLY A 54 -22.53 6.66 5.37
CA GLY A 54 -22.95 5.61 6.30
C GLY A 54 -22.71 4.18 5.80
N GLU A 55 -22.44 3.97 4.52
CA GLU A 55 -21.95 2.70 4.01
C GLU A 55 -20.42 2.75 3.95
N LEU A 56 -19.76 2.35 5.04
CA LEU A 56 -18.30 2.21 5.13
C LEU A 56 -17.82 1.10 4.17
N LYS A 57 -17.78 1.40 2.87
CA LYS A 57 -17.17 0.55 1.85
C LYS A 57 -15.76 1.06 1.62
N TYR A 58 -14.76 0.26 1.97
CA TYR A 58 -13.37 0.53 1.60
C TYR A 58 -13.29 0.59 0.07
N ALA A 59 -12.89 1.74 -0.47
CA ALA A 59 -12.57 1.82 -1.89
C ALA A 59 -11.18 1.26 -2.15
N VAL A 60 -10.92 0.98 -3.43
CA VAL A 60 -9.57 0.61 -3.91
C VAL A 60 -8.53 1.64 -3.47
N GLY A 61 -8.90 2.92 -3.37
CA GLY A 61 -8.04 3.99 -2.87
C GLY A 61 -7.60 3.82 -1.41
N ASP A 62 -8.48 3.35 -0.52
CA ASP A 62 -8.16 3.14 0.90
C ASP A 62 -7.16 2.00 1.08
N VAL A 63 -7.36 0.93 0.31
CA VAL A 63 -6.45 -0.22 0.27
C VAL A 63 -5.08 0.21 -0.23
N TYR A 64 -5.04 0.98 -1.33
CA TYR A 64 -3.79 1.46 -1.91
C TYR A 64 -3.03 2.39 -0.96
N PHE A 65 -3.74 3.30 -0.28
CA PHE A 65 -3.17 4.14 0.77
C PHE A 65 -2.52 3.29 1.87
N ALA A 66 -3.25 2.31 2.41
CA ALA A 66 -2.75 1.43 3.45
C ALA A 66 -1.52 0.62 2.97
N GLU A 67 -1.54 0.12 1.74
CA GLU A 67 -0.42 -0.60 1.12
C GLU A 67 0.84 0.26 1.02
N LEU A 68 0.72 1.52 0.60
CA LEU A 68 1.86 2.44 0.53
C LEU A 68 2.41 2.78 1.92
N CYS A 69 1.54 3.00 2.91
CA CYS A 69 1.98 3.24 4.29
C CYS A 69 2.69 2.03 4.89
N LEU A 70 2.18 0.81 4.63
CA LEU A 70 2.82 -0.43 5.06
C LEU A 70 4.16 -0.65 4.37
N LEU A 71 4.29 -0.39 3.06
CA LEU A 71 5.59 -0.42 2.38
C LEU A 71 6.55 0.63 2.95
N ASN A 72 6.07 1.83 3.25
CA ASN A 72 6.89 2.86 3.88
C ASN A 72 7.38 2.44 5.28
N ARG A 73 6.60 1.63 6.01
CA ARG A 73 6.96 1.05 7.31
C ARG A 73 7.98 -0.09 7.17
N PHE A 74 7.83 -0.94 6.16
CA PHE A 74 8.61 -2.18 6.01
C PHE A 74 9.85 -2.05 5.13
N CYS A 75 10.00 -0.97 4.36
CA CYS A 75 11.17 -0.75 3.53
C CYS A 75 12.06 0.34 4.15
N ARG A 76 13.36 0.08 4.29
CA ARG A 76 14.33 1.07 4.81
C ARG A 76 14.39 2.33 3.97
N ASN A 77 14.19 2.17 2.66
CA ASN A 77 14.08 3.23 1.68
C ASN A 77 12.62 3.66 1.42
N GLY A 78 11.70 3.36 2.32
CA GLY A 78 10.27 3.62 2.19
C GLY A 78 9.93 5.07 1.86
N GLY A 79 10.69 6.03 2.40
CA GLY A 79 10.48 7.46 2.12
C GLY A 79 10.62 7.83 0.64
N GLN A 80 11.29 7.00 -0.17
CA GLN A 80 11.43 7.20 -1.61
C GLN A 80 10.16 6.85 -2.38
N LEU A 81 9.23 6.07 -1.80
CA LEU A 81 7.98 5.67 -2.44
C LEU A 81 7.23 6.88 -3.00
N PHE A 82 7.10 7.93 -2.19
CA PHE A 82 6.30 9.12 -2.52
C PHE A 82 6.99 10.06 -3.52
N ALA A 83 8.23 9.77 -3.92
CA ALA A 83 8.92 10.49 -5.00
C ALA A 83 8.64 9.87 -6.38
N ILE A 84 8.02 8.68 -6.43
CA ILE A 84 7.75 7.96 -7.68
C ILE A 84 6.60 8.62 -8.43
N ASP A 85 6.87 9.12 -9.63
CA ASP A 85 5.94 9.97 -10.37
C ASP A 85 5.38 9.32 -11.64
N GLY A 86 6.06 8.29 -12.15
CA GLY A 86 5.69 7.60 -13.38
C GLY A 86 5.34 6.12 -13.17
N PRO A 87 4.37 5.56 -13.93
CA PRO A 87 4.01 4.14 -13.84
C PRO A 87 5.10 3.18 -14.35
N ARG A 88 6.16 3.71 -14.99
CA ARG A 88 7.32 2.93 -15.47
C ARG A 88 8.50 2.97 -14.50
N GLU A 89 8.43 3.83 -13.49
CA GLU A 89 9.47 3.94 -12.48
C GLU A 89 9.33 2.76 -11.51
N ALA A 90 10.43 2.05 -11.29
CA ALA A 90 10.46 0.88 -10.44
C ALA A 90 10.87 1.29 -9.02
N PHE A 91 10.19 0.72 -8.04
CA PHE A 91 10.63 0.76 -6.65
C PHE A 91 11.21 -0.60 -6.26
N GLU A 92 12.43 -0.60 -5.73
CA GLU A 92 12.99 -1.78 -5.07
C GLU A 92 12.97 -1.56 -3.57
N CYS A 93 12.17 -2.35 -2.87
CA CYS A 93 12.12 -2.30 -1.41
C CYS A 93 13.41 -2.89 -0.83
N ASP A 94 14.13 -2.09 -0.04
CA ASP A 94 15.11 -2.61 0.91
C ASP A 94 14.36 -3.12 2.14
N PHE A 95 13.87 -4.35 2.03
CA PHE A 95 12.94 -4.93 3.00
C PHE A 95 13.58 -5.07 4.39
N ASP A 96 12.94 -4.47 5.38
CA ASP A 96 13.31 -4.52 6.79
C ASP A 96 12.49 -5.61 7.51
N GLU A 97 13.10 -6.78 7.66
CA GLU A 97 12.48 -7.91 8.34
C GLU A 97 12.20 -7.62 9.81
N GLU A 98 13.07 -6.87 10.48
CA GLU A 98 12.92 -6.51 11.89
C GLU A 98 11.73 -5.58 12.08
N ALA A 99 11.59 -4.55 11.23
CA ALA A 99 10.45 -3.64 11.26
C ALA A 99 9.12 -4.36 10.98
N TYR A 100 9.10 -5.33 10.07
CA TYR A 100 7.93 -6.15 9.78
C TYR A 100 7.54 -7.02 11.00
N LEU A 101 8.49 -7.71 11.62
CA LEU A 101 8.22 -8.57 12.77
C LEU A 101 7.75 -7.76 13.98
N ALA A 102 8.38 -6.62 14.27
CA ALA A 102 7.97 -5.71 15.33
C ALA A 102 6.53 -5.23 15.10
N PHE A 103 6.18 -4.84 13.86
CA PHE A 103 4.81 -4.46 13.54
C PHE A 103 3.81 -5.62 13.70
N ALA A 104 4.20 -6.84 13.33
CA ALA A 104 3.34 -8.02 13.52
C ALA A 104 3.09 -8.32 15.00
N GLU A 105 4.10 -8.12 15.85
CA GLU A 105 3.99 -8.25 17.31
C GLU A 105 3.10 -7.16 17.92
N ASP A 106 3.29 -5.90 17.50
CA ASP A 106 2.45 -4.77 17.90
C ASP A 106 0.97 -5.05 17.60
N LEU A 107 0.66 -5.61 16.42
CA LEU A 107 -0.70 -5.96 16.01
C LEU A 107 -1.28 -7.16 16.78
N ALA A 108 -0.44 -8.06 17.27
CA ALA A 108 -0.87 -9.25 18.00
C ALA A 108 -1.16 -8.96 19.48
N THR A 109 -0.70 -7.82 19.99
CA THR A 109 -0.89 -7.41 21.38
C THR A 109 -2.21 -6.62 21.51
N PRO A 110 -3.18 -7.08 22.32
CA PRO A 110 -4.40 -6.31 22.58
C PRO A 110 -4.06 -4.96 23.22
N ALA A 111 -4.70 -3.90 22.74
CA ALA A 111 -4.60 -2.55 23.31
C ALA A 111 -5.17 -2.47 24.74
#